data_AF-A0A0T6DPY2-F1
#
_entry.id   AF-A0A0T6DPY2-F1
#
_cell.length_a   1.000
_cell.length_b   1.000
_cell.length_c   1.000
_cell.angle_alpha   90.00
_cell.angle_beta   90.00
_cell.angle_gamma   90.00
#
_symmetry.space_group_name_H-M   'P 1'
#
loop_
_entity.id
_entity.type
_entity.pdbx_description
1 polymer ?
#
loop_
_entity_poly.entity_id
_entity_poly.type
_entity_poly.pdbx_seq_one_letter_code
_entity_poly.pdbx_strand_id
1 'polypeptide(L)'
;MLRETHVPIILLASSVIITAPSYAEDTSSLERAGDIVAVAIPAIAYGSTHYMNDKEGRQQFYQSFATNLAVTYAVKSTINKERPDHSDNDSFPSGHTSLAFQGASFIHKRYGLEYSIPAYVGATFVGYSRVKAEKHDVADVFAGAALGVASSMYLTKSYNDQLLITTNLAPDYYGLSVHYQF
;
A
#
# COMPACT_ATOMS: atom_id res chain seq x y z
N MET A 1 18.78 1.04 16.42
CA MET A 1 18.69 -0.20 17.24
C MET A 1 17.29 -0.82 17.22
N LEU A 2 16.47 -0.60 16.16
CA LEU A 2 15.11 -1.15 16.03
C LEU A 2 14.99 -2.22 14.92
N ARG A 3 16.10 -2.49 14.20
CA ARG A 3 16.11 -3.32 12.99
C ARG A 3 16.03 -4.82 13.28
N GLU A 4 16.46 -5.28 14.46
CA GLU A 4 16.62 -6.72 14.69
C GLU A 4 15.40 -7.39 15.36
N THR A 5 14.51 -6.65 16.04
CA THR A 5 13.43 -7.25 16.85
C THR A 5 12.06 -7.31 16.16
N HIS A 6 11.84 -6.58 15.07
CA HIS A 6 10.53 -6.48 14.41
C HIS A 6 10.47 -7.11 13.00
N VAL A 7 11.63 -7.41 12.41
CA VAL A 7 11.78 -8.13 11.12
C VAL A 7 11.03 -9.46 11.05
N PRO A 8 11.09 -10.37 12.05
CA PRO A 8 10.51 -11.70 11.90
C PRO A 8 8.97 -11.70 11.81
N ILE A 9 8.27 -10.68 12.32
CA ILE A 9 6.80 -10.68 12.40
C ILE A 9 6.15 -10.00 11.20
N ILE A 10 6.77 -8.96 10.62
CA ILE A 10 6.30 -8.43 9.33
C ILE A 10 6.46 -9.48 8.23
N LEU A 11 7.50 -10.33 8.32
CA LEU A 11 7.65 -11.51 7.46
C LEU A 11 6.58 -12.59 7.72
N LEU A 12 6.13 -12.81 8.96
CA LEU A 12 5.05 -13.76 9.28
C LEU A 12 3.68 -13.36 8.71
N ALA A 13 3.38 -12.06 8.61
CA ALA A 13 2.15 -11.56 7.98
C ALA A 13 2.07 -11.86 6.47
N SER A 14 3.20 -12.22 5.83
CA SER A 14 3.28 -12.63 4.42
C SER A 14 2.60 -13.98 4.12
N SER A 15 2.38 -14.82 5.14
CA SER A 15 1.82 -16.16 4.97
C SER A 15 0.39 -16.16 4.41
N VAL A 16 -0.41 -15.16 4.76
CA VAL A 16 -1.78 -14.97 4.22
C VAL A 16 -1.75 -14.56 2.74
N ILE A 17 -0.73 -13.80 2.33
CA ILE A 17 -0.57 -13.32 0.95
C ILE A 17 -0.17 -14.47 0.00
N ILE A 18 0.60 -15.43 0.50
CA ILE A 18 1.14 -16.55 -0.29
C ILE A 18 0.16 -17.73 -0.38
N THR A 19 -0.73 -17.91 0.61
CA THR A 19 -1.63 -19.07 0.68
C THR A 19 -2.94 -18.90 -0.08
N ALA A 20 -3.48 -17.68 -0.22
CA ALA A 20 -4.73 -17.46 -0.95
C ALA A 20 -4.64 -17.82 -2.46
N PRO A 21 -3.55 -17.53 -3.19
CA PRO A 21 -3.40 -17.93 -4.59
C PRO A 21 -3.23 -19.44 -4.79
N SER A 22 -2.64 -20.16 -3.82
CA SER A 22 -2.27 -21.58 -3.99
C SER A 22 -3.46 -22.56 -3.97
N TYR A 23 -4.64 -22.11 -3.57
CA TYR A 23 -5.87 -22.92 -3.54
C TYR A 23 -6.91 -22.52 -4.61
N ALA A 24 -6.59 -21.52 -5.45
CA ALA A 24 -7.53 -21.00 -6.43
C ALA A 24 -7.34 -21.67 -7.80
N GLU A 25 -8.23 -22.61 -8.15
CA GLU A 25 -8.20 -23.31 -9.45
C GLU A 25 -9.11 -22.66 -10.51
N ASP A 26 -10.15 -21.93 -10.09
CA ASP A 26 -11.12 -21.29 -10.99
C ASP A 26 -11.21 -19.76 -10.80
N THR A 27 -11.89 -19.11 -11.73
CA THR A 27 -12.05 -17.64 -11.75
C THR A 27 -12.73 -17.09 -10.49
N SER A 28 -13.74 -17.80 -9.97
CA SER A 28 -14.48 -17.40 -8.76
C SER A 28 -13.60 -17.46 -7.51
N SER A 29 -12.80 -18.52 -7.39
CA SER A 29 -11.85 -18.70 -6.29
C SER A 29 -10.71 -17.69 -6.37
N LEU A 30 -10.25 -17.36 -7.58
CA LEU A 30 -9.26 -16.28 -7.81
C LEU A 30 -9.82 -14.92 -7.38
N GLU A 31 -11.06 -14.60 -7.75
CA GLU A 31 -11.74 -13.38 -7.32
C GLU A 31 -11.84 -13.31 -5.80
N ARG A 32 -12.35 -14.37 -5.17
CA ARG A 32 -12.52 -14.43 -3.71
C ARG A 32 -11.19 -14.35 -2.95
N ALA A 33 -10.15 -15.02 -3.44
CA ALA A 33 -8.80 -14.91 -2.90
C ALA A 33 -8.28 -13.46 -3.02
N GLY A 34 -8.51 -12.82 -4.16
CA GLY A 34 -8.17 -11.42 -4.37
C GLY A 34 -8.91 -10.48 -3.41
N ASP A 35 -10.18 -10.72 -3.11
CA ASP A 35 -10.95 -9.90 -2.16
C ASP A 35 -10.35 -9.97 -0.76
N ILE A 36 -10.00 -11.18 -0.32
CA ILE A 36 -9.36 -11.42 0.98
C ILE A 36 -8.02 -10.68 1.06
N VAL A 37 -7.17 -10.81 0.03
CA VAL A 37 -5.85 -10.16 0.01
C VAL A 37 -5.98 -8.63 -0.05
N ALA A 38 -6.96 -8.10 -0.79
CA ALA A 38 -7.21 -6.67 -0.90
C ALA A 38 -7.55 -6.01 0.44
N VAL A 39 -8.23 -6.72 1.33
CA VAL A 39 -8.56 -6.26 2.70
C VAL A 39 -7.41 -6.56 3.67
N ALA A 40 -6.77 -7.72 3.53
CA ALA A 40 -5.70 -8.15 4.44
C ALA A 40 -4.50 -7.19 4.41
N ILE A 41 -4.08 -6.71 3.23
CA ILE A 41 -2.92 -5.81 3.11
C ILE A 41 -3.09 -4.51 3.91
N PRO A 42 -4.14 -3.69 3.72
CA PRO A 42 -4.33 -2.49 4.53
C PRO A 42 -4.61 -2.81 6.01
N ALA A 43 -5.22 -3.95 6.34
CA ALA A 43 -5.37 -4.38 7.73
C ALA A 43 -4.02 -4.69 8.39
N ILE A 44 -3.10 -5.34 7.69
CA ILE A 44 -1.72 -5.58 8.14
C ILE A 44 -0.97 -4.26 8.27
N ALA A 45 -1.10 -3.36 7.29
CA ALA A 45 -0.52 -2.02 7.36
C ALA A 45 -0.98 -1.28 8.61
N TYR A 46 -2.29 -1.24 8.88
CA TYR A 46 -2.82 -0.64 10.10
C TYR A 46 -2.37 -1.39 11.37
N GLY A 47 -2.40 -2.72 11.38
CA GLY A 47 -1.96 -3.54 12.51
C GLY A 47 -0.49 -3.30 12.87
N SER A 48 0.38 -3.12 11.87
CA SER A 48 1.80 -2.84 12.07
C SER A 48 2.04 -1.52 12.81
N THR A 49 1.20 -0.51 12.59
CA THR A 49 1.28 0.77 13.31
C THR A 49 0.96 0.63 14.81
N HIS A 50 0.10 -0.31 15.19
CA HIS A 50 -0.18 -0.62 16.60
C HIS A 50 0.95 -1.43 17.22
N TYR A 51 1.40 -2.45 16.49
CA TYR A 51 2.51 -3.30 16.91
C TYR A 51 3.79 -2.50 17.18
N MET A 52 4.11 -1.53 16.33
CA MET A 52 5.28 -0.65 16.48
C MET A 52 5.04 0.53 17.44
N ASN A 53 3.87 0.63 18.08
CA ASN A 53 3.45 1.78 18.89
C ASN A 53 3.56 3.14 18.15
N ASP A 54 3.43 3.10 16.82
CA ASP A 54 3.62 4.22 15.90
C ASP A 54 2.36 5.09 15.81
N LYS A 55 2.19 6.01 16.78
CA LYS A 55 1.02 6.89 16.84
C LYS A 55 0.91 7.82 15.63
N GLU A 56 2.04 8.30 15.12
CA GLU A 56 2.08 9.18 13.97
C GLU A 56 1.73 8.41 12.68
N GLY A 57 2.31 7.21 12.49
CA GLY A 57 1.99 6.33 11.38
C GLY A 57 0.51 5.91 11.38
N ARG A 58 -0.11 5.71 12.56
CA ARG A 58 -1.57 5.50 12.64
C ARG A 58 -2.37 6.63 12.00
N GLN A 59 -2.02 7.88 12.32
CA GLN A 59 -2.72 9.03 11.77
C GLN A 59 -2.46 9.18 10.26
N GLN A 60 -1.22 8.97 9.83
CA GLN A 60 -0.86 8.99 8.39
C GLN A 60 -1.54 7.86 7.62
N PHE A 61 -1.71 6.68 8.22
CA PHE A 61 -2.49 5.59 7.65
C PHE A 61 -3.93 6.02 7.44
N TYR A 62 -4.58 6.57 8.48
CA TYR A 62 -5.96 7.04 8.34
C TYR A 62 -6.12 8.11 7.27
N GLN A 63 -5.21 9.08 7.22
CA GLN A 63 -5.23 10.15 6.22
C GLN A 63 -5.06 9.59 4.81
N SER A 64 -4.05 8.75 4.57
CA SER A 64 -3.81 8.14 3.26
C SER A 64 -4.93 7.20 2.84
N PHE A 65 -5.42 6.35 3.73
CA PHE A 65 -6.49 5.40 3.47
C PHE A 65 -7.82 6.10 3.16
N ALA A 66 -8.22 7.06 3.98
CA ALA A 66 -9.46 7.82 3.77
C ALA A 66 -9.40 8.66 2.49
N THR A 67 -8.25 9.31 2.23
CA THR A 67 -8.05 10.07 0.98
C THR A 67 -8.11 9.14 -0.23
N ASN A 68 -7.46 7.97 -0.16
CA ASN A 68 -7.49 7.00 -1.24
C ASN A 68 -8.91 6.54 -1.56
N LEU A 69 -9.68 6.17 -0.53
CA LEU A 69 -11.09 5.80 -0.68
C LEU A 69 -11.89 6.94 -1.32
N ALA A 70 -11.81 8.14 -0.74
CA ALA A 70 -12.56 9.29 -1.23
C ALA A 70 -12.25 9.59 -2.71
N VAL A 71 -10.97 9.64 -3.08
CA VAL A 71 -10.55 9.90 -4.47
C VAL A 71 -10.96 8.76 -5.39
N THR A 72 -10.75 7.50 -5.00
CA THR A 72 -11.10 6.34 -5.82
C THR A 72 -12.60 6.31 -6.13
N TYR A 73 -13.45 6.50 -5.13
CA TYR A 73 -14.89 6.52 -5.32
C TYR A 73 -15.36 7.78 -6.06
N ALA A 74 -14.75 8.95 -5.83
CA ALA A 74 -15.06 10.15 -6.60
C ALA A 74 -14.75 9.96 -8.09
N VAL A 75 -13.59 9.41 -8.43
CA VAL A 75 -13.23 9.10 -9.83
C VAL A 75 -14.20 8.05 -10.40
N LYS A 76 -14.52 7.01 -9.63
CA LYS A 76 -15.47 5.96 -10.06
C LYS A 76 -16.84 6.51 -10.39
N SER A 77 -17.40 7.37 -9.54
CA SER A 77 -18.71 7.97 -9.77
C SER A 77 -18.73 9.00 -10.89
N THR A 78 -17.57 9.46 -11.39
CA THR A 78 -17.49 10.41 -12.51
C THR A 78 -17.24 9.75 -13.86
N ILE A 79 -16.61 8.56 -13.88
CA ILE A 79 -16.31 7.82 -15.11
C ILE A 79 -17.24 6.62 -15.21
N ASN A 80 -18.27 6.77 -16.03
CA ASN A 80 -19.18 5.69 -16.38
C ASN A 80 -18.50 4.75 -17.40
N LYS A 81 -17.96 3.63 -16.92
CA LYS A 81 -17.30 2.62 -17.75
C LYS A 81 -17.87 1.24 -17.44
N GLU A 82 -18.48 0.63 -18.45
CA GLU A 82 -18.97 -0.75 -18.39
C GLU A 82 -17.84 -1.74 -18.08
N ARG A 83 -18.14 -2.72 -17.20
CA ARG A 83 -17.22 -3.81 -16.90
C ARG A 83 -17.13 -4.83 -18.04
N PRO A 84 -15.98 -5.53 -18.20
CA PRO A 84 -15.86 -6.60 -19.19
C PRO A 84 -16.92 -7.71 -19.06
N ASP A 85 -17.39 -8.00 -17.84
CA ASP A 85 -18.43 -8.99 -17.56
C ASP A 85 -19.88 -8.45 -17.71
N HIS A 86 -20.06 -7.19 -18.13
CA HIS A 86 -21.35 -6.52 -18.28
C HIS A 86 -22.21 -6.44 -16.99
N SER A 87 -21.60 -6.61 -15.82
CA SER A 87 -22.34 -6.61 -14.55
C SER A 87 -22.82 -5.24 -14.11
N ASP A 88 -22.02 -4.20 -14.34
CA ASP A 88 -22.35 -2.80 -14.06
C ASP A 88 -21.43 -1.83 -14.84
N ASN A 89 -21.61 -0.54 -14.55
CA ASN A 89 -20.94 0.60 -15.16
C ASN A 89 -19.85 1.24 -14.28
N ASP A 90 -19.47 0.53 -13.22
CA ASP A 90 -18.48 0.96 -12.25
C ASP A 90 -17.18 0.19 -12.46
N SER A 91 -16.60 0.21 -13.68
CA SER A 91 -15.29 -0.41 -13.93
C SER A 91 -14.13 0.49 -13.51
N PHE A 92 -14.06 1.74 -13.99
CA PHE A 92 -12.89 2.57 -13.76
C PHE A 92 -13.00 3.39 -12.46
N PRO A 93 -11.95 3.50 -11.64
CA PRO A 93 -10.78 2.61 -11.53
C PRO A 93 -11.11 1.39 -10.63
N SER A 94 -10.18 0.44 -10.57
CA SER A 94 -10.30 -0.73 -9.68
C SER A 94 -10.13 -0.35 -8.20
N GLY A 95 -11.20 -0.44 -7.42
CA GLY A 95 -11.20 -0.13 -5.98
C GLY A 95 -10.38 -1.12 -5.14
N HIS A 96 -10.51 -2.42 -5.41
CA HIS A 96 -9.71 -3.47 -4.76
C HIS A 96 -8.22 -3.25 -4.96
N THR A 97 -7.81 -2.96 -6.20
CA THR A 97 -6.40 -2.68 -6.52
C THR A 97 -5.93 -1.42 -5.81
N SER A 98 -6.74 -0.35 -5.80
CA SER A 98 -6.42 0.90 -5.12
C SER A 98 -6.17 0.71 -3.63
N LEU A 99 -7.03 -0.04 -2.94
CA LEU A 99 -6.87 -0.36 -1.52
C LEU A 99 -5.62 -1.19 -1.23
N ALA A 100 -5.38 -2.22 -2.01
CA ALA A 100 -4.23 -3.11 -1.83
C ALA A 100 -2.90 -2.34 -2.02
N PHE A 101 -2.80 -1.54 -3.09
CA PHE A 101 -1.60 -0.72 -3.35
C PHE A 101 -1.43 0.40 -2.35
N GLN A 102 -2.50 0.98 -1.80
CA GLN A 102 -2.40 1.96 -0.71
C GLN A 102 -1.75 1.33 0.53
N GLY A 103 -2.21 0.15 0.97
CA GLY A 103 -1.66 -0.52 2.14
C GLY A 103 -0.21 -0.94 1.94
N ALA A 104 0.13 -1.51 0.77
CA ALA A 104 1.50 -1.85 0.42
C ALA A 104 2.42 -0.62 0.38
N SER A 105 1.92 0.48 -0.18
CA SER A 105 2.67 1.75 -0.28
C SER A 105 2.83 2.45 1.06
N PHE A 106 1.87 2.31 1.95
CA PHE A 106 1.99 2.80 3.33
C PHE A 106 3.14 2.07 4.04
N ILE A 107 3.16 0.73 3.98
CA ILE A 107 4.24 -0.08 4.58
C ILE A 107 5.58 0.31 3.96
N HIS A 108 5.65 0.45 2.64
CA HIS A 108 6.85 0.87 1.93
C HIS A 108 7.34 2.22 2.44
N LYS A 109 6.47 3.23 2.41
CA LYS A 109 6.85 4.61 2.73
C LYS A 109 7.16 4.79 4.21
N ARG A 110 6.42 4.12 5.10
CA ARG A 110 6.57 4.25 6.55
C ARG A 110 7.71 3.39 7.08
N TYR A 111 7.74 2.11 6.75
CA TYR A 111 8.63 1.14 7.40
C TYR A 111 9.80 0.69 6.52
N GLY A 112 9.70 0.88 5.20
CA GLY A 112 10.77 0.61 4.25
C GLY A 112 10.40 -0.46 3.23
N LEU A 113 11.13 -0.47 2.10
CA LEU A 113 10.86 -1.35 0.97
C LEU A 113 10.91 -2.83 1.35
N GLU A 114 11.89 -3.23 2.19
CA GLU A 114 12.11 -4.62 2.61
C GLU A 114 10.86 -5.27 3.22
N TYR A 115 10.05 -4.49 3.93
CA TYR A 115 8.80 -4.92 4.57
C TYR A 115 7.59 -4.95 3.63
N SER A 116 7.66 -4.19 2.53
CA SER A 116 6.54 -4.00 1.62
C SER A 116 6.53 -4.96 0.43
N ILE A 117 7.63 -5.67 0.16
CA ILE A 117 7.73 -6.58 -1.00
C ILE A 117 6.59 -7.61 -1.02
N PRO A 118 6.30 -8.35 0.07
CA PRO A 118 5.17 -9.29 0.07
C PRO A 118 3.83 -8.60 -0.16
N ALA A 119 3.64 -7.39 0.40
CA ALA A 119 2.42 -6.62 0.21
C ALA A 119 2.23 -6.18 -1.26
N TYR A 120 3.29 -5.75 -1.95
CA TYR A 120 3.20 -5.43 -3.38
C TYR A 120 2.96 -6.65 -4.26
N VAL A 121 3.55 -7.80 -3.93
CA VAL A 121 3.25 -9.08 -4.62
C VAL A 121 1.76 -9.41 -4.44
N GLY A 122 1.24 -9.31 -3.23
CA GLY A 122 -0.18 -9.49 -2.94
C GLY A 122 -1.07 -8.49 -3.68
N ALA A 123 -0.72 -7.21 -3.68
CA ALA A 123 -1.47 -6.17 -4.38
C ALA A 123 -1.48 -6.38 -5.91
N THR A 124 -0.38 -6.89 -6.46
CA THR A 124 -0.31 -7.29 -7.87
C THR A 124 -1.22 -8.48 -8.15
N PHE A 125 -1.26 -9.47 -7.26
CA PHE A 125 -2.19 -10.59 -7.34
C PHE A 125 -3.66 -10.13 -7.29
N VAL A 126 -3.99 -9.15 -6.43
CA VAL A 126 -5.33 -8.53 -6.39
C VAL A 126 -5.68 -7.98 -7.77
N GLY A 127 -4.81 -7.17 -8.37
CA GLY A 127 -5.02 -6.63 -9.71
C GLY A 127 -5.22 -7.73 -10.77
N TYR A 128 -4.38 -8.76 -10.74
CA TYR A 128 -4.51 -9.93 -11.61
C TYR A 128 -5.86 -10.63 -11.45
N SER A 129 -6.32 -10.85 -10.20
CA SER A 129 -7.62 -11.47 -9.91
C SER A 129 -8.78 -10.71 -10.54
N ARG A 130 -8.69 -9.37 -10.57
CA ARG A 130 -9.75 -8.51 -11.12
C ARG A 130 -9.85 -8.60 -12.63
N VAL A 131 -8.72 -8.70 -13.32
CA VAL A 131 -8.68 -8.90 -14.77
C VAL A 131 -9.16 -10.30 -15.13
N LYS A 132 -8.74 -11.32 -14.38
CA LYS A 132 -9.17 -12.70 -14.62
C LYS A 132 -10.65 -12.94 -14.35
N ALA A 133 -11.22 -12.24 -13.38
CA ALA A 133 -12.65 -12.26 -13.10
C ALA A 133 -13.48 -11.36 -14.02
N GLU A 134 -12.87 -10.77 -15.06
CA GLU A 134 -13.55 -9.88 -16.02
C GLU A 134 -14.24 -8.67 -15.33
N LYS A 135 -13.81 -8.34 -14.11
CA LYS A 135 -14.33 -7.20 -13.35
C LYS A 135 -13.73 -5.88 -13.80
N HIS A 136 -12.52 -5.91 -14.35
CA HIS A 136 -11.74 -4.72 -14.69
C HIS A 136 -10.80 -5.00 -15.85
N ASP A 137 -10.60 -4.01 -16.72
CA ASP A 137 -9.49 -4.02 -17.66
C ASP A 137 -8.17 -3.71 -16.95
N VAL A 138 -7.06 -4.05 -17.62
CA VAL A 138 -5.70 -3.75 -17.16
C VAL A 138 -5.53 -2.25 -16.88
N ALA A 139 -6.15 -1.37 -17.67
CA ALA A 139 -6.09 0.09 -17.44
C ALA A 139 -6.78 0.51 -16.13
N ASP A 140 -7.91 -0.12 -15.76
CA ASP A 140 -8.64 0.18 -14.53
C ASP A 140 -7.82 -0.23 -13.31
N VAL A 141 -7.10 -1.36 -13.43
CA VAL A 141 -6.15 -1.86 -12.43
C VAL A 141 -4.95 -0.93 -12.28
N PHE A 142 -4.32 -0.50 -13.38
CA PHE A 142 -3.20 0.44 -13.32
C PHE A 142 -3.59 1.78 -12.68
N ALA A 143 -4.76 2.33 -13.04
CA ALA A 143 -5.27 3.55 -12.43
C ALA A 143 -5.52 3.37 -10.93
N GLY A 144 -6.13 2.26 -10.53
CA GLY A 144 -6.31 1.92 -9.12
C GLY A 144 -4.97 1.86 -8.37
N ALA A 145 -3.99 1.13 -8.91
CA ALA A 145 -2.66 1.03 -8.32
C ALA A 145 -1.99 2.40 -8.16
N ALA A 146 -2.08 3.27 -9.19
CA ALA A 146 -1.52 4.62 -9.15
C ALA A 146 -2.15 5.49 -8.06
N LEU A 147 -3.48 5.45 -7.89
CA LEU A 147 -4.17 6.16 -6.81
C LEU A 147 -3.72 5.67 -5.43
N GLY A 148 -3.67 4.35 -5.24
CA GLY A 148 -3.21 3.73 -4.01
C GLY A 148 -1.78 4.15 -3.65
N VAL A 149 -0.85 4.05 -4.60
CA VAL A 149 0.54 4.46 -4.41
C VAL A 149 0.64 5.95 -4.09
N ALA A 150 -0.01 6.80 -4.89
CA ALA A 150 0.05 8.25 -4.71
C ALA A 150 -0.45 8.65 -3.31
N SER A 151 -1.62 8.16 -2.90
CA SER A 151 -2.22 8.51 -1.61
C SER A 151 -1.28 8.26 -0.42
N SER A 152 -0.62 7.09 -0.37
CA SER A 152 0.32 6.78 0.71
C SER A 152 1.66 7.51 0.54
N MET A 153 2.20 7.62 -0.66
CA MET A 153 3.50 8.28 -0.88
C MET A 153 3.47 9.77 -0.54
N TYR A 154 2.35 10.45 -0.79
CA TYR A 154 2.19 11.87 -0.47
C TYR A 154 1.84 12.14 0.99
N LEU A 155 1.08 11.25 1.64
CA LEU A 155 0.53 11.48 2.98
C LEU A 155 1.28 10.76 4.10
N THR A 156 2.32 10.00 3.77
CA THR A 156 3.10 9.21 4.74
C THR A 156 4.57 9.62 4.74
N LYS A 157 5.18 9.68 5.93
CA LYS A 157 6.61 9.97 6.13
C LYS A 157 7.36 8.74 6.60
N SER A 158 8.67 8.70 6.40
CA SER A 158 9.49 7.56 6.84
C SER A 158 9.50 7.50 8.37
N TYR A 159 9.47 6.30 8.93
CA TYR A 159 9.47 6.08 10.39
C TYR A 159 10.78 6.52 11.04
N ASN A 160 11.90 6.43 10.30
CA ASN A 160 13.23 6.76 10.79
C ASN A 160 13.78 8.07 10.21
N ASP A 161 12.92 9.00 9.76
CA ASP A 161 13.36 10.30 9.24
C ASP A 161 14.22 11.04 10.30
N GLN A 162 15.55 10.93 10.20
CA GLN A 162 16.52 11.67 11.00
C GLN A 162 17.10 12.79 10.15
N LEU A 163 16.61 14.02 10.39
CA LEU A 163 17.26 15.22 9.91
C LEU A 163 18.36 15.58 10.91
N LEU A 164 19.60 15.16 10.62
CA LEU A 164 20.77 15.52 11.41
C LEU A 164 21.34 16.81 10.84
N ILE A 165 21.13 17.91 11.56
CA ILE A 165 21.78 19.19 11.29
C ILE A 165 22.99 19.28 12.23
N THR A 166 24.19 19.19 11.67
CA THR A 166 25.43 19.33 12.43
C THR A 166 26.09 20.66 12.07
N THR A 167 26.40 21.46 13.09
CA THR A 167 27.23 22.65 12.94
C THR A 167 28.69 22.27 13.16
N ASN A 168 29.54 22.58 12.19
CA ASN A 168 30.99 22.44 12.31
C ASN A 168 31.57 23.80 12.69
N LEU A 169 32.06 23.92 13.92
CA LEU A 169 32.73 25.11 14.45
C LEU A 169 34.23 24.84 14.55
N ALA A 170 35.02 25.51 13.71
CA ALA A 170 36.47 25.59 13.81
C ALA A 170 36.91 27.07 13.86
N PRO A 171 38.10 27.41 14.39
CA PRO A 171 38.53 28.80 14.60
C PRO A 171 38.41 29.72 13.38
N ASP A 172 38.55 29.17 12.18
CA ASP A 172 38.49 29.90 10.90
C ASP A 172 37.37 29.41 9.95
N TYR A 173 36.47 28.53 10.39
CA TYR A 173 35.45 27.92 9.55
C TYR A 173 34.13 27.66 10.28
N TYR A 174 33.03 28.16 9.69
CA TYR A 174 31.67 27.87 10.10
C TYR A 174 30.99 27.07 8.99
N GLY A 175 30.73 25.79 9.24
CA GLY A 175 30.05 24.90 8.29
C GLY A 175 28.70 24.44 8.83
N LEU A 176 27.68 24.41 7.97
CA LEU A 176 26.41 23.73 8.22
C LEU A 176 26.36 22.45 7.39
N SER A 177 26.32 21.30 8.04
CA SER A 177 26.11 20.02 7.37
C SER A 177 24.69 19.55 7.64
N VAL A 178 23.94 19.34 6.58
CA VAL A 178 22.61 18.73 6.64
C VAL A 178 22.75 17.29 6.14
N HIS A 179 22.64 16.34 7.06
CA HIS A 179 22.51 14.93 6.72
C HIS A 179 21.05 14.52 6.81
N TYR A 180 20.50 14.13 5.67
CA TYR A 180 19.17 13.56 5.57
C TYR A 180 19.30 12.10 5.17
N GLN A 181 18.78 11.21 6.01
CA GLN A 181 18.79 9.77 5.79
C GLN A 181 17.35 9.34 5.47
N PHE A 182 17.13 8.93 4.22
CA PHE A 182 15.84 8.41 3.73
C PHE A 182 15.54 7.01 4.29
#